data_AF-W0EW01-F1
#
_entry.id   AF-W0EW01-F1
#
_cell.length_a   1.000
_cell.length_b   1.000
_cell.length_c   1.000
_cell.angle_alpha   90.00
_cell.angle_beta   90.00
_cell.angle_gamma   90.00
#
_symmetry.space_group_name_H-M   'P 1'
#
loop_
_entity.id
_entity.type
_entity.pdbx_description
1 polymer ?
#
loop_
_entity_poly.entity_id
_entity_poly.type
_entity_poly.pdbx_seq_one_letter_code
_entity_poly.pdbx_strand_id
1 'polypeptide(L)'
;MYPKDNIFNIYYNIGRRVPFQVKRCEVGLKRSLFENRYKPTGRTFMVEKVEPKGKYGKAYGYCLVNNVRDDEYLKMYNPNYSIDDIAEIPCAGCGEWVLIDVPGHSLDEIFPIHKADEILSFGQYKGMTYRDVYLRDSRLIPSL
;
A
#
# COMPACT_ATOMS: atom_id res chain seq x y z
N MET A 1 -8.68 -13.45 2.33
CA MET A 1 -9.24 -12.40 1.45
C MET A 1 -8.24 -12.09 0.33
N TYR A 2 -8.69 -11.76 -0.87
CA TYR A 2 -7.81 -11.39 -2.00
C TYR A 2 -7.66 -9.85 -2.05
N PRO A 3 -6.46 -9.29 -2.26
CA PRO A 3 -6.25 -7.85 -2.20
C PRO A 3 -6.98 -7.14 -3.33
N LYS A 4 -7.71 -6.08 -3.00
CA LYS A 4 -8.44 -5.26 -3.98
C LYS A 4 -7.79 -3.89 -4.19
N ASP A 5 -6.78 -3.56 -3.40
CA ASP A 5 -6.17 -2.25 -3.42
C ASP A 5 -5.29 -2.04 -4.65
N ASN A 6 -5.26 -0.79 -5.08
CA ASN A 6 -4.29 -0.28 -6.05
C ASN A 6 -3.22 0.55 -5.33
N ILE A 7 -2.19 1.01 -6.05
CA ILE A 7 -1.09 1.79 -5.45
C ILE A 7 -1.60 3.09 -4.82
N PHE A 8 -2.64 3.71 -5.38
CA PHE A 8 -3.20 4.97 -4.88
C PHE A 8 -3.98 4.79 -3.57
N ASN A 9 -4.77 3.71 -3.45
CA ASN A 9 -5.43 3.34 -2.20
C ASN A 9 -4.38 3.13 -1.10
N ILE A 10 -3.32 2.37 -1.40
CA ILE A 10 -2.21 2.14 -0.46
C ILE A 10 -1.59 3.48 -0.07
N TYR A 11 -1.22 4.32 -1.04
CA TYR A 11 -0.66 5.65 -0.80
C TYR A 11 -1.54 6.50 0.12
N TYR A 12 -2.87 6.52 -0.08
CA TYR A 12 -3.77 7.25 0.81
C TYR A 12 -3.86 6.63 2.21
N ASN A 13 -3.93 5.30 2.29
CA ASN A 13 -4.05 4.57 3.55
C ASN A 13 -2.81 4.73 4.43
N ILE A 14 -1.62 4.83 3.83
CA ILE A 14 -0.37 5.11 4.55
C ILE A 14 -0.15 6.60 4.81
N GLY A 15 -1.17 7.46 4.64
CA GLY A 15 -1.08 8.89 4.92
C GLY A 15 -0.26 9.68 3.89
N ARG A 16 -0.28 9.26 2.62
CA ARG A 16 0.42 9.91 1.50
C ARG A 16 1.95 9.93 1.63
N ARG A 17 2.51 8.92 2.28
CA ARG A 17 3.95 8.76 2.47
C ARG A 17 4.62 8.18 1.21
N VAL A 18 5.85 8.61 0.97
CA VAL A 18 6.83 8.01 0.05
C VAL A 18 8.21 8.09 0.70
N PRO A 19 9.13 7.13 0.44
CA PRO A 19 8.93 5.96 -0.38
C PRO A 19 8.13 4.85 0.32
N PHE A 20 7.59 3.90 -0.45
CA PHE A 20 6.97 2.67 0.09
C PHE A 20 7.09 1.51 -0.89
N GLN A 21 7.26 0.30 -0.37
CA GLN A 21 7.41 -0.92 -1.16
C GLN A 21 6.07 -1.63 -1.34
N VAL A 22 5.73 -1.98 -2.57
CA VAL A 22 4.51 -2.71 -2.93
C VAL A 22 4.80 -3.94 -3.76
N LYS A 23 3.86 -4.88 -3.73
CA LYS A 23 3.91 -6.09 -4.54
C LYS A 23 2.59 -6.31 -5.26
N ARG A 24 2.68 -6.72 -6.52
CA ARG A 24 1.52 -7.14 -7.29
C ARG A 24 1.25 -8.63 -7.07
N CYS A 25 0.01 -8.97 -6.77
CA CYS A 25 -0.47 -10.34 -6.70
C CYS A 25 -0.83 -10.78 -8.12
N GLU A 26 0.04 -11.54 -8.79
CA GLU A 26 -0.23 -11.99 -10.16
C GLU A 26 -1.31 -13.09 -10.17
N VAL A 27 -2.37 -12.89 -10.96
CA VAL A 27 -3.36 -13.92 -11.31
C VAL A 27 -2.81 -14.74 -12.46
N GLY A 28 -2.30 -15.94 -12.19
CA GLY A 28 -2.03 -16.91 -13.26
C GLY A 28 -0.94 -17.93 -12.99
N LEU A 29 0.13 -17.57 -12.28
CA LEU A 29 1.06 -18.56 -11.75
C LEU A 29 0.57 -18.98 -10.37
N LYS A 30 0.34 -20.30 -10.20
CA LYS A 30 0.04 -21.02 -8.94
C LYS A 30 0.13 -20.08 -7.75
N ARG A 31 -1.04 -19.69 -7.20
CA ARG A 31 -1.22 -19.01 -5.90
C ARG A 31 0.15 -18.84 -5.27
N SER A 32 0.80 -17.68 -5.45
CA SER A 32 1.93 -17.34 -4.59
C SER A 32 1.47 -17.77 -3.20
N LEU A 33 2.16 -18.78 -2.63
CA LEU A 33 1.69 -19.42 -1.40
C LEU A 33 1.28 -18.28 -0.49
N PHE A 34 0.09 -18.32 0.10
CA PHE A 34 -0.50 -17.15 0.77
C PHE A 34 0.53 -16.43 1.69
N GLU A 35 1.44 -17.22 2.25
CA GLU A 35 2.65 -16.86 3.00
C GLU A 35 3.63 -15.88 2.31
N ASN A 36 3.80 -15.92 0.99
CA ASN A 36 4.74 -15.09 0.22
C ASN A 36 4.12 -13.81 -0.32
N ARG A 37 2.81 -13.61 -0.15
CA ARG A 37 2.12 -12.42 -0.66
C ARG A 37 2.64 -11.13 -0.04
N TYR A 38 2.85 -11.15 1.28
CA TYR A 38 3.30 -10.01 2.06
C TYR A 38 4.82 -10.02 2.31
N LYS A 39 5.55 -10.91 1.63
CA LYS A 39 7.01 -10.99 1.70
C LYS A 39 7.65 -10.27 0.52
N PRO A 40 8.82 -9.63 0.72
CA PRO A 40 9.57 -8.96 -0.33
C PRO A 40 10.20 -9.92 -1.37
N THR A 41 10.04 -11.23 -1.20
CA THR A 41 10.48 -12.24 -2.17
C THR A 41 9.80 -12.06 -3.53
N GLY A 42 10.52 -12.35 -4.61
CA GLY A 42 10.07 -12.14 -5.98
C GLY A 42 10.08 -10.66 -6.36
N ARG A 43 9.26 -10.30 -7.35
CA ARG A 43 9.18 -8.95 -7.88
C ARG A 43 8.32 -8.05 -7.00
N THR A 44 8.89 -6.92 -6.60
CA THR A 44 8.24 -5.84 -5.87
C THR A 44 8.66 -4.50 -6.49
N PHE A 45 8.05 -3.41 -6.03
CA PHE A 45 8.32 -2.08 -6.53
C PHE A 45 8.48 -1.13 -5.37
N MET A 46 9.57 -0.37 -5.35
CA MET A 46 9.68 0.80 -4.49
C MET A 46 9.01 1.97 -5.19
N VAL A 47 7.99 2.55 -4.57
CA VAL A 47 7.30 3.75 -5.06
C VAL A 47 7.97 4.96 -4.44
N GLU A 48 8.57 5.81 -5.26
CA GLU A 48 9.31 7.01 -4.83
C GLU A 48 8.49 8.30 -5.04
N LYS A 49 7.56 8.29 -6.01
CA LYS A 49 6.74 9.46 -6.32
C LYS A 49 5.33 9.04 -6.75
N VAL A 50 4.32 9.77 -6.27
CA VAL A 50 2.92 9.55 -6.65
C VAL A 50 2.32 10.87 -7.12
N GLU A 51 1.70 10.85 -8.30
CA GLU A 51 0.94 11.95 -8.88
C GLU A 51 -0.55 11.55 -8.94
N PRO A 52 -1.28 11.71 -7.83
CA PRO A 52 -2.67 11.27 -7.76
C PRO A 52 -3.61 12.19 -8.55
N LYS A 53 -4.63 11.59 -9.16
CA LYS A 53 -5.80 12.22 -9.79
C LYS A 53 -7.07 11.48 -9.35
N GLY A 54 -7.56 11.81 -8.14
CA GLY A 54 -8.70 11.12 -7.54
C GLY A 54 -8.35 9.70 -7.07
N LYS A 55 -9.10 8.68 -7.51
CA LYS A 55 -8.85 7.26 -7.14
C LYS A 55 -7.71 6.61 -7.94
N TYR A 56 -7.16 7.32 -8.92
CA TYR A 56 -6.13 6.86 -9.84
C TYR A 56 -5.02 7.92 -9.96
N GLY A 57 -4.13 7.77 -10.93
CA GLY A 57 -3.05 8.72 -11.19
C GLY A 57 -1.87 8.04 -11.85
N LYS A 58 -0.67 8.58 -11.58
CA LYS A 58 0.59 7.94 -11.94
C LYS A 58 1.43 7.67 -10.71
N ALA A 59 2.08 6.52 -10.67
CA ALA A 59 3.05 6.17 -9.64
C ALA A 59 4.38 5.91 -10.33
N TYR A 60 5.44 6.44 -9.74
CA TYR A 60 6.80 6.33 -10.24
C TYR A 60 7.69 5.74 -9.17
N GLY A 61 8.64 4.97 -9.61
CA GLY A 61 9.53 4.27 -8.74
C GLY A 61 10.27 3.22 -9.52
N TYR A 62 10.55 2.11 -8.87
CA TYR A 62 11.51 1.20 -9.42
C TYR A 62 11.35 -0.25 -8.98
N CYS A 63 11.83 -1.18 -9.80
CA CYS A 63 11.63 -2.62 -9.60
C CYS A 63 12.72 -3.21 -8.70
N LEU A 64 12.31 -4.19 -7.91
CA LEU A 64 13.13 -4.97 -7.00
C LEU A 64 12.80 -6.45 -7.22
N VAL A 65 13.81 -7.29 -7.41
CA VAL A 65 13.67 -8.76 -7.42
C VAL A 65 14.40 -9.30 -6.21
N ASN A 66 13.65 -9.93 -5.29
CA ASN A 66 14.18 -10.40 -4.01
C ASN A 66 14.93 -9.30 -3.22
N ASN A 67 14.35 -8.10 -3.16
CA ASN A 67 14.95 -6.89 -2.55
C ASN A 67 16.23 -6.37 -3.20
N VAL A 68 16.62 -6.88 -4.36
CA VAL A 68 17.74 -6.34 -5.14
C VAL A 68 17.21 -5.53 -6.30
N ARG A 69 17.85 -4.39 -6.58
CA ARG A 69 17.51 -3.49 -7.68
C ARG A 69 17.52 -4.26 -9.01
N ASP A 70 16.41 -4.16 -9.74
CA ASP A 70 16.23 -4.79 -11.04
C ASP A 70 15.53 -3.80 -11.98
N ASP A 71 15.94 -3.78 -13.26
CA ASP A 71 15.38 -2.85 -14.26
C ASP A 71 14.75 -3.56 -15.46
N GLU A 72 14.90 -4.89 -15.58
CA GLU A 72 14.43 -5.67 -16.72
C GLU A 72 12.93 -5.44 -16.95
N TYR A 73 12.13 -5.59 -15.90
CA TYR A 73 10.68 -5.43 -16.01
C TYR A 73 10.25 -4.02 -16.40
N LEU A 74 10.87 -2.98 -15.84
CA LEU A 74 10.47 -1.59 -16.13
C LEU A 74 10.97 -1.12 -17.49
N LYS A 75 12.12 -1.62 -17.97
CA LYS A 75 12.62 -1.37 -19.32
C LYS A 75 11.69 -1.90 -20.41
N MET A 76 10.96 -2.99 -20.15
CA MET A 76 9.94 -3.49 -21.09
C MET A 76 8.83 -2.45 -21.38
N TYR A 77 8.51 -1.59 -20.40
CA TYR A 77 7.49 -0.54 -20.54
C TYR A 77 8.10 0.85 -20.79
N ASN A 78 9.35 1.06 -20.38
CA ASN A 78 10.07 2.32 -20.48
C ASN A 78 11.47 2.06 -21.08
N PRO A 79 11.62 1.85 -22.39
CA PRO A 79 12.89 1.37 -22.97
C PRO A 79 14.10 2.30 -22.77
N ASN A 80 13.86 3.61 -22.62
CA ASN A 80 14.92 4.62 -22.46
C ASN A 80 15.30 4.88 -21.00
N TYR A 81 14.75 4.11 -20.05
CA TYR A 81 14.99 4.24 -18.62
C TYR A 81 16.35 3.66 -18.20
N SER A 82 17.09 4.36 -17.34
CA SER A 82 18.29 3.86 -16.67
C SER A 82 17.98 3.32 -15.27
N ILE A 83 18.77 2.34 -14.79
CA ILE A 83 18.62 1.75 -13.45
C ILE A 83 18.76 2.77 -12.31
N ASP A 84 19.46 3.88 -12.56
CA ASP A 84 19.65 4.97 -11.60
C ASP A 84 18.46 5.94 -11.52
N ASP A 85 17.50 5.85 -12.44
CA ASP A 85 16.31 6.70 -12.48
C ASP A 85 15.10 6.07 -11.75
N ILE A 86 13.96 6.78 -11.76
CA ILE A 86 12.62 6.21 -11.51
C ILE A 86 11.78 6.17 -12.80
N ALA A 87 10.91 5.17 -12.95
CA ALA A 87 10.03 5.01 -14.11
C ALA A 87 8.56 4.90 -13.69
N GLU A 88 7.64 5.12 -14.63
CA GLU A 88 6.21 4.89 -14.40
C GLU A 88 5.94 3.40 -14.16
N ILE A 89 5.29 3.08 -13.05
CA ILE A 89 4.95 1.71 -12.67
C ILE A 89 3.70 1.29 -13.46
N PRO A 90 3.80 0.25 -14.32
CA PRO A 90 2.68 -0.17 -15.15
C PRO A 90 1.53 -0.73 -14.29
N CYS A 91 0.29 -0.47 -14.71
CA CYS A 91 -0.92 -0.94 -14.03
C CYS A 91 -1.06 -0.52 -12.55
N ALA A 92 -0.47 0.61 -12.15
CA ALA A 92 -0.56 1.15 -10.78
C ALA A 92 -1.99 1.37 -10.26
N GLY A 93 -2.94 1.64 -11.18
CA GLY A 93 -4.36 1.87 -10.85
C GLY A 93 -5.22 0.61 -10.79
N CYS A 94 -4.71 -0.52 -11.29
CA CYS A 94 -5.39 -1.81 -11.16
C CYS A 94 -5.35 -2.28 -9.70
N GLY A 95 -6.28 -3.15 -9.30
CA GLY A 95 -6.23 -3.78 -7.97
C GLY A 95 -5.05 -4.75 -7.83
N GLU A 96 -5.13 -5.59 -6.79
CA GLU A 96 -4.19 -6.69 -6.54
C GLU A 96 -2.80 -6.25 -6.07
N TRP A 97 -2.67 -5.02 -5.58
CA TRP A 97 -1.46 -4.55 -4.92
C TRP A 97 -1.56 -4.78 -3.41
N VAL A 98 -0.42 -5.06 -2.80
CA VAL A 98 -0.26 -5.12 -1.35
C VAL A 98 0.92 -4.27 -0.93
N LEU A 99 0.80 -3.65 0.24
CA LEU A 99 1.90 -2.99 0.93
C LEU A 99 2.86 -4.05 1.49
N ILE A 100 4.15 -3.86 1.25
CA ILE A 100 5.24 -4.69 1.79
C ILE A 100 5.95 -3.97 2.92
N ASP A 101 6.34 -2.71 2.69
CA ASP A 101 7.11 -1.92 3.65
C ASP A 101 6.91 -0.42 3.43
N VAL A 102 7.13 0.37 4.47
CA VAL A 102 7.24 1.83 4.41
C VAL A 102 8.55 2.22 5.11
N PRO A 103 9.66 2.39 4.36
CA PRO A 103 10.97 2.63 4.94
C PRO A 103 10.97 3.78 5.96
N GLY A 104 11.54 3.51 7.14
CA GLY A 104 11.64 4.48 8.23
C GLY A 104 10.40 4.59 9.13
N HIS A 105 9.32 3.84 8.84
CA HIS A 105 8.09 3.84 9.64
C HIS A 105 7.70 2.42 10.03
N SER A 106 7.21 2.25 11.26
CA SER A 106 6.60 0.98 11.66
C SER A 106 5.14 0.92 11.22
N LEU A 107 4.61 -0.28 10.93
CA LEU A 107 3.19 -0.42 10.60
C LEU A 107 2.29 -0.01 11.76
N ASP A 108 2.73 -0.17 13.02
CA ASP A 108 1.98 0.27 14.20
C ASP A 108 1.86 1.80 14.31
N GLU A 109 2.87 2.53 13.80
CA GLU A 109 2.81 4.00 13.70
C GLU A 109 1.81 4.44 12.63
N ILE A 110 1.75 3.72 11.51
CA ILE A 110 0.89 4.06 10.36
C ILE A 110 -0.56 3.65 10.62
N PHE A 111 -0.76 2.49 11.23
CA PHE A 111 -2.04 1.88 11.55
C PHE A 111 -2.16 1.64 13.06
N PRO A 112 -2.29 2.71 13.86
CA PRO A 112 -2.36 2.57 15.31
C PRO A 112 -3.56 1.71 15.72
N ILE A 113 -3.32 0.74 16.59
CA ILE A 113 -4.38 -0.07 17.20
C ILE A 113 -5.00 0.76 18.32
N HIS A 114 -6.19 1.28 18.06
CA HIS A 114 -6.95 2.03 19.06
C HIS A 114 -7.60 1.11 20.08
N LYS A 115 -7.54 1.50 21.36
CA LYS A 115 -8.23 0.77 22.42
C LYS A 115 -9.68 1.22 22.54
N ALA A 116 -10.53 0.32 23.02
CA ALA A 116 -11.97 0.58 23.12
C ALA A 116 -12.32 1.79 24.01
N ASP A 117 -11.49 2.08 25.01
CA ASP A 117 -11.61 3.19 25.96
C ASP A 117 -10.94 4.49 25.50
N GLU A 118 -10.25 4.47 24.36
CA GLU A 118 -9.59 5.65 23.82
C GLU A 118 -10.62 6.68 23.33
N ILE A 119 -10.40 7.95 23.69
CA ILE A 119 -11.32 9.05 23.37
C ILE A 119 -10.97 9.62 21.99
N LEU A 120 -11.97 9.69 21.13
CA LEU A 120 -11.85 10.31 19.81
C LEU A 120 -11.58 11.81 19.95
N SER A 121 -10.45 12.26 19.41
CA SER A 121 -10.00 13.66 19.49
C SER A 121 -10.58 14.56 18.39
N PHE A 122 -11.25 13.99 17.39
CA PHE A 122 -11.81 14.69 16.23
C PHE A 122 -13.07 14.00 15.68
N GLY A 123 -13.74 14.68 14.73
CA GLY A 123 -14.91 14.15 14.02
C GLY A 123 -16.24 14.28 14.77
N GLN A 124 -17.29 13.68 14.22
CA GLN A 124 -18.66 13.79 14.75
C GLN A 124 -18.85 13.18 16.15
N TYR A 125 -17.97 12.27 16.55
CA TYR A 125 -17.98 11.61 17.87
C TYR A 125 -16.86 12.10 18.79
N LYS A 126 -16.30 13.29 18.52
CA LYS A 126 -15.27 13.89 19.37
C LYS A 126 -15.71 13.88 20.84
N GLY A 127 -14.84 13.41 21.73
CA GLY A 127 -15.10 13.30 23.16
C GLY A 127 -15.78 12.00 23.60
N MET A 128 -16.14 11.11 22.68
CA MET A 128 -16.65 9.77 22.98
C MET A 128 -15.54 8.72 22.87
N THR A 129 -15.68 7.59 23.55
CA THR A 129 -14.76 6.47 23.38
C THR A 129 -15.07 5.67 22.12
N TYR A 130 -14.11 4.91 21.58
CA TYR A 130 -14.38 3.97 20.47
C TYR A 130 -15.49 2.96 20.82
N ARG A 131 -15.59 2.54 22.09
CA ARG A 131 -16.68 1.68 22.58
C ARG A 131 -18.03 2.36 22.45
N ASP A 132 -18.14 3.63 22.86
CA ASP A 132 -19.40 4.36 22.79
C ASP A 132 -19.86 4.53 21.34
N VAL A 133 -18.92 4.79 20.44
CA VAL A 133 -19.20 4.85 19.00
C VAL A 133 -19.64 3.51 18.46
N TYR A 134 -18.96 2.41 18.83
CA TYR A 134 -19.36 1.07 18.40
C TYR A 134 -20.80 0.73 18.81
N LEU A 135 -21.16 1.02 20.05
CA LEU A 135 -22.50 0.74 20.59
C LEU A 135 -23.57 1.61 19.94
N ARG A 136 -23.22 2.84 19.53
CA ARG A 136 -24.15 3.81 18.96
C ARG A 136 -24.31 3.67 17.45
N ASP A 137 -23.24 3.34 16.74
CA ASP A 137 -23.24 3.12 15.29
C ASP A 137 -22.19 2.08 14.90
N SER A 138 -22.59 0.81 15.01
CA SER A 138 -21.75 -0.36 14.73
C SER A 138 -21.29 -0.46 13.27
N ARG A 139 -21.77 0.43 12.37
CA ARG A 139 -21.35 0.48 10.96
C ARG A 139 -20.06 1.26 10.73
N LEU A 140 -19.60 2.05 11.71
CA LEU A 140 -18.48 2.99 11.54
C LEU A 140 -17.12 2.50 12.06
N ILE A 141 -17.08 1.33 12.70
CA ILE A 141 -15.82 0.73 13.18
C ILE A 141 -15.65 -0.62 12.47
N PRO A 142 -14.66 -0.77 11.57
CA PRO A 142 -14.31 -2.08 11.02
C PRO A 142 -13.98 -2.99 12.21
N SER A 143 -14.63 -4.15 12.27
CA SER A 143 -14.56 -5.15 13.35
C SER A 143 -13.19 -5.24 14.03
N LEU A 144 -13.20 -5.06 15.36
CA LEU A 144 -12.11 -5.41 16.29
C LEU A 144 -11.59 -6.84 16.08
#